data_AF-A0A536D275-F1
#
_entry.id   AF-A0A536D275-F1
#
_cell.length_a   1.000
_cell.length_b   1.000
_cell.length_c   1.000
_cell.angle_alpha   90.00
_cell.angle_beta   90.00
_cell.angle_gamma   90.00
#
_symmetry.space_group_name_H-M   'P 1'
#
loop_
_entity.id
_entity.type
_entity.pdbx_description
1 polymer ?
#
loop_
_entity_poly.entity_id
_entity_poly.type
_entity_poly.pdbx_seq_one_letter_code
_entity_poly.pdbx_strand_id
1 'polypeptide(L)'
;MPDVHVFDMNASPPQELRLVAVSHVPHWITFSIDGRFAYVAGRKGSEDVTDVIDVPTYQRVSSLGPSEDLLEVDFADGSLVAVGNQFGIGRITSPAT
;
A
#
# COMPACT_ATOMS: atom_id res chain seq x y z
N MET A 1 17.93 7.23 0.65
CA MET A 1 16.71 7.91 0.16
C MET A 1 15.55 7.25 0.90
N PRO A 2 14.41 7.91 1.18
CA PRO A 2 13.32 7.19 1.82
C PRO A 2 12.76 6.15 0.83
N ASP A 3 12.50 4.95 1.32
CA ASP A 3 12.09 3.82 0.49
C ASP A 3 11.12 2.89 1.24
N VAL A 4 10.41 2.09 0.46
CA VAL A 4 9.65 0.93 0.92
C VAL A 4 10.45 -0.32 0.56
N HIS A 5 10.72 -1.14 1.56
CA HIS A 5 11.37 -2.44 1.39
C HIS A 5 10.35 -3.52 1.05
N VAL A 6 10.64 -4.33 0.05
CA VAL A 6 9.82 -5.48 -0.36
C VAL A 6 10.63 -6.76 -0.15
N PHE A 7 10.05 -7.74 0.53
CA PHE A 7 10.70 -9.02 0.83
C PHE A 7 9.94 -10.20 0.21
N ASP A 8 10.68 -11.18 -0.31
CA ASP A 8 10.14 -12.52 -0.60
C ASP A 8 10.02 -13.30 0.69
N MET A 9 8.78 -13.63 1.04
CA MET A 9 8.44 -14.39 2.24
C MET A 9 8.43 -15.91 2.01
N ASN A 10 8.65 -16.38 0.78
CA ASN A 10 8.79 -17.82 0.47
C ASN A 10 10.22 -18.34 0.70
N ALA A 11 11.20 -17.44 0.81
CA ALA A 11 12.58 -17.77 1.13
C ALA A 11 12.80 -17.89 2.65
N SER A 12 13.77 -18.70 3.06
CA SER A 12 14.19 -18.83 4.46
C SER A 12 15.72 -18.65 4.57
N PRO A 13 16.22 -17.50 5.08
CA PRO A 13 15.44 -16.35 5.58
C PRO A 13 14.74 -15.56 4.47
N PRO A 14 13.74 -14.71 4.80
CA PRO A 14 13.16 -13.78 3.83
C PRO A 14 14.24 -12.95 3.14
N GLN A 15 14.08 -12.75 1.83
CA GLN A 15 15.06 -12.04 1.01
C GLN A 15 14.50 -10.72 0.52
N GLU A 16 15.27 -9.63 0.62
CA GLU A 16 14.87 -8.35 0.04
C GLU A 16 14.83 -8.47 -1.49
N LEU A 17 13.66 -8.25 -2.07
CA LEU A 17 13.44 -8.26 -3.51
C LEU A 17 13.71 -6.90 -4.12
N ARG A 18 13.22 -5.83 -3.47
CA ARG A 18 13.21 -4.47 -4.03
C ARG A 18 13.22 -3.41 -2.94
N LEU A 19 13.82 -2.27 -3.30
CA LEU A 19 13.64 -0.97 -2.64
C LEU A 19 12.87 -0.07 -3.59
N VAL A 20 11.69 0.39 -3.17
CA VAL A 20 10.87 1.32 -3.95
C VAL A 20 11.08 2.72 -3.40
N ALA A 21 11.73 3.59 -4.17
CA ALA A 21 11.96 4.97 -3.76
C ALA A 21 10.62 5.72 -3.62
N VAL A 22 10.45 6.39 -2.48
CA VAL A 22 9.29 7.24 -2.18
C VAL A 22 9.71 8.70 -2.05
N SER A 23 8.74 9.59 -2.06
CA SER A 23 8.91 11.04 -2.07
C SER A 23 9.36 11.56 -0.70
N HIS A 24 8.86 10.95 0.38
CA HIS A 24 9.08 11.39 1.77
C HIS A 24 9.32 10.20 2.70
N VAL A 25 9.81 10.47 3.90
CA VAL A 25 9.97 9.43 4.93
C VAL A 25 8.58 8.88 5.27
N PRO A 26 8.33 7.58 5.05
CA PRO A 26 6.99 7.03 5.19
C PRO A 26 6.60 6.89 6.66
N HIS A 27 5.34 7.21 6.98
CA HIS A 27 4.77 6.92 8.31
C HIS A 27 3.89 5.67 8.30
N TRP A 28 3.11 5.50 7.24
CA TRP A 28 2.04 4.51 7.16
C TRP A 28 1.95 3.92 5.75
N ILE A 29 1.45 2.69 5.66
CA ILE A 29 1.16 2.04 4.38
C ILE A 29 -0.18 1.30 4.45
N THR A 30 -1.06 1.57 3.48
CA THR A 30 -2.32 0.83 3.27
C THR A 30 -2.33 0.25 1.88
N PHE A 31 -2.87 -0.96 1.72
CA PHE A 31 -3.08 -1.56 0.41
C PHE A 31 -4.52 -1.36 -0.03
N SER A 32 -4.73 -1.28 -1.34
CA SER A 32 -6.08 -1.42 -1.87
C SER A 32 -6.66 -2.79 -1.52
N ILE A 33 -7.99 -2.90 -1.45
CA ILE A 33 -8.72 -4.11 -1.06
C ILE A 33 -8.38 -5.28 -2.00
N ASP A 34 -8.14 -5.00 -3.28
CA ASP A 34 -7.69 -5.96 -4.29
C ASP A 34 -6.16 -6.21 -4.29
N GLY A 35 -5.40 -5.48 -3.47
CA GLY A 35 -3.95 -5.56 -3.34
C GLY A 35 -3.15 -4.97 -4.51
N ARG A 36 -3.80 -4.33 -5.48
CA ARG A 36 -3.14 -3.77 -6.67
C ARG A 36 -2.25 -2.57 -6.37
N PHE A 37 -2.64 -1.74 -5.41
CA PHE A 37 -1.92 -0.53 -5.03
C PHE A 37 -1.51 -0.55 -3.56
N ALA A 38 -0.38 0.09 -3.27
CA ALA A 38 0.01 0.48 -1.94
C ALA A 38 0.06 2.01 -1.84
N TYR A 39 -0.64 2.55 -0.85
CA TYR A 39 -0.70 3.97 -0.51
C TYR A 39 0.26 4.22 0.65
N VAL A 40 1.35 4.92 0.36
CA VAL A 40 2.43 5.18 1.32
C VAL A 40 2.34 6.62 1.79
N ALA A 41 1.83 6.81 3.00
CA ALA A 41 1.69 8.12 3.60
C ALA A 41 3.07 8.73 3.87
N GLY A 42 3.19 10.04 3.63
CA GLY A 42 4.35 10.82 4.03
C GLY A 42 4.51 10.90 5.55
N ARG A 43 5.32 11.85 6.03
CA ARG A 43 5.61 11.95 7.46
C ARG A 43 4.35 12.24 8.27
N LYS A 44 4.27 11.68 9.48
CA LYS A 44 3.19 11.95 10.43
C LYS A 44 3.04 13.45 10.72
N GLY A 45 1.81 13.98 10.68
CA GLY A 45 1.50 15.38 10.96
C GLY A 45 2.13 16.38 9.99
N SER A 46 2.42 15.98 8.75
CA SER A 46 2.96 16.85 7.70
C SER A 46 2.00 17.01 6.52
N GLU A 47 2.30 17.97 5.66
CA GLU A 47 1.64 18.18 4.36
C GLU A 47 2.33 17.39 3.23
N ASP A 48 3.08 16.34 3.59
CA ASP A 48 3.71 15.48 2.59
C ASP A 48 2.64 14.66 1.86
N VAL A 49 2.82 14.48 0.56
CA VAL A 49 1.92 13.69 -0.26
C VAL A 49 1.94 12.20 0.13
N THR A 50 0.85 11.51 -0.18
CA THR A 50 0.79 10.04 -0.14
C THR A 50 1.21 9.50 -1.51
N ASP A 51 2.27 8.68 -1.57
CA ASP A 51 2.67 8.04 -2.82
C ASP A 51 1.78 6.83 -3.13
N VAL A 52 1.52 6.59 -4.42
CA VAL A 52 0.81 5.39 -4.91
C VAL A 52 1.81 4.49 -5.62
N ILE A 53 1.98 3.28 -5.11
CA ILE A 53 2.83 2.24 -5.69
C ILE A 53 1.95 1.18 -6.35
N ASP A 54 2.22 0.86 -7.61
CA ASP A 54 1.70 -0.34 -8.28
C ASP A 54 2.47 -1.56 -7.75
N VAL A 55 1.74 -2.44 -7.06
CA VAL A 55 2.30 -3.58 -6.33
C VAL A 55 2.90 -4.62 -7.28
N PRO A 56 2.24 -5.03 -8.39
CA PRO A 56 2.84 -5.99 -9.32
C PRO A 56 4.18 -5.55 -9.94
N THR A 57 4.36 -4.25 -10.17
CA THR A 57 5.57 -3.72 -10.85
C THR A 57 6.62 -3.14 -9.90
N TYR A 58 6.25 -2.90 -8.63
CA TYR A 58 7.05 -2.19 -7.64
C TYR A 58 7.47 -0.80 -8.11
N GLN A 59 6.54 -0.08 -8.73
CA GLN A 59 6.76 1.26 -9.25
C GLN A 59 5.84 2.27 -8.58
N ARG A 60 6.38 3.43 -8.20
CA ARG A 60 5.56 4.59 -7.85
C ARG A 60 4.93 5.15 -9.13
N VAL A 61 3.60 5.11 -9.20
CA VAL A 61 2.83 5.48 -10.39
C VAL A 61 2.06 6.80 -10.24
N SER A 62 1.82 7.27 -9.02
CA SER A 62 1.11 8.52 -8.75
C SER A 62 1.33 9.01 -7.33
N SER A 63 0.62 10.08 -6.95
CA SER A 63 0.46 10.55 -5.59
C SER A 63 -0.95 11.12 -5.34
N LEU A 64 -1.35 11.11 -4.07
CA LEU A 64 -2.56 11.76 -3.57
C LEU A 64 -2.18 12.97 -2.72
N GLY A 65 -3.18 13.78 -2.33
CA GLY A 65 -2.98 14.82 -1.32
C GLY A 65 -2.52 14.25 0.03
N PRO A 66 -2.15 15.13 0.98
CA PRO A 66 -1.69 14.70 2.30
C PRO A 66 -2.77 13.90 3.03
N SER A 67 -2.36 12.75 3.57
CA SER A 67 -3.17 11.89 4.43
C SER A 67 -2.22 11.11 5.33
N GLU A 68 -2.39 11.23 6.64
CA GLU A 68 -1.52 10.57 7.62
C GLU A 68 -1.81 9.07 7.72
N ASP A 69 -3.09 8.72 7.78
CA ASP A 69 -3.61 7.35 7.79
C ASP A 69 -4.72 7.26 6.73
N LEU A 70 -4.70 6.23 5.90
CA LEU A 70 -5.69 6.04 4.81
C LEU A 70 -6.32 4.66 4.91
N LEU A 71 -7.63 4.57 4.70
CA LEU A 71 -8.37 3.31 4.55
C LEU A 71 -9.29 3.40 3.33
N GLU A 72 -9.31 2.34 2.53
CA GLU A 72 -10.23 2.23 1.40
C GLU A 72 -11.63 1.83 1.86
N VAL A 73 -12.65 2.42 1.25
CA VAL A 73 -14.06 2.08 1.44
C VAL A 73 -14.73 2.07 0.06
N ASP A 74 -15.29 0.93 -0.30
CA ASP A 74 -15.96 0.77 -1.60
C ASP A 74 -17.46 0.93 -1.45
N PHE A 75 -18.05 1.65 -2.40
CA PHE A 75 -19.49 1.81 -2.54
C PHE A 75 -19.96 1.27 -3.89
N ALA A 76 -21.09 0.57 -3.90
CA ALA A 76 -21.82 0.21 -5.11
C ALA A 76 -23.30 0.57 -4.91
N ASP A 77 -23.90 1.24 -5.91
CA ASP A 77 -25.30 1.66 -5.88
C ASP A 77 -25.71 2.39 -4.59
N GLY A 78 -24.82 3.25 -4.09
CA GLY A 78 -25.03 4.03 -2.86
C GLY A 78 -24.86 3.26 -1.55
N SER A 79 -24.52 1.99 -1.60
CA SER A 79 -24.30 1.13 -0.43
C SER A 79 -22.82 0.80 -0.25
N LEU A 80 -22.36 0.80 1.00
CA LEU A 80 -21.02 0.34 1.34
C LEU A 80 -20.93 -1.18 1.12
N VAL A 81 -19.95 -1.61 0.32
CA VAL A 81 -19.78 -3.03 -0.06
C VAL A 81 -18.48 -3.65 0.43
N ALA A 82 -17.45 -2.85 0.69
CA ALA A 82 -16.20 -3.34 1.26
C ALA A 82 -15.47 -2.26 2.06
N VAL A 83 -14.64 -2.69 3.03
CA VAL A 83 -13.82 -1.82 3.86
C VAL A 83 -12.44 -2.43 3.99
N GLY A 84 -11.42 -1.64 3.66
CA GLY A 84 -10.03 -1.99 3.88
C GLY A 84 -9.68 -2.05 5.36
N ASN A 85 -8.48 -2.51 5.68
CA ASN A 85 -7.99 -2.49 7.05
C ASN A 85 -6.54 -2.02 7.10
N GLN A 86 -6.13 -1.61 8.30
CA GLN A 86 -4.80 -1.06 8.57
C GLN A 86 -3.65 -2.05 8.39
N PHE A 87 -3.92 -3.35 8.29
CA PHE A 87 -2.89 -4.38 8.25
C PHE A 87 -2.56 -4.85 6.83
N GLY A 88 -3.21 -4.27 5.81
CA GLY A 88 -2.98 -4.67 4.42
C GLY A 88 -3.20 -6.17 4.23
N ILE A 89 -4.34 -6.70 4.71
CA ILE A 89 -4.59 -8.15 4.59
C ILE A 89 -4.77 -8.51 3.12
N GLY A 90 -3.69 -8.96 2.49
CA GLY A 90 -3.65 -9.66 1.21
C GLY A 90 -4.32 -11.02 1.34
N ARG A 91 -5.66 -11.02 1.48
CA ARG A 91 -6.43 -12.27 1.42
C ARG A 91 -6.22 -12.83 0.01
N ILE A 92 -5.68 -14.05 -0.08
CA ILE A 92 -5.93 -14.87 -1.24
C ILE A 92 -7.46 -15.11 -1.22
N THR A 93 -8.20 -14.38 -2.05
CA THR A 93 -9.67 -14.43 -2.07
C THR A 93 -10.22 -15.62 -2.86
N SER A 94 -9.35 -16.43 -3.46
CA SER A 94 -9.70 -17.70 -4.11
C SER A 94 -8.81 -18.83 -3.58
N PRO A 95 -9.35 -20.03 -3.30
CA PRO A 95 -8.50 -21.20 -3.00
C PRO A 95 -7.58 -21.46 -4.19
N ALA A 96 -6.34 -21.90 -3.95
CA ALA A 96 -5.53 -22.48 -5.01
C ALA A 96 -6.29 -23.64 -5.64
N THR A 97 -6.54 -23.55 -6.95
CA THR A 97 -7.05 -24.67 -7.77
C THR A 97 -6.06 -25.82 -7.80
#